data_AF-A0A2G9Y8U9-F1
#
_entry.id   AF-A0A2G9Y8U9-F1
#
_cell.length_a   1.000
_cell.length_b   1.000
_cell.length_c   1.000
_cell.angle_alpha   90.00
_cell.angle_beta   90.00
_cell.angle_gamma   90.00
#
_symmetry.space_group_name_H-M   'P 1'
#
loop_
_entity.id
_entity.type
_entity.pdbx_description
1 polymer ?
#
loop_
_entity_poly.entity_id
_entity_poly.type
_entity_poly.pdbx_seq_one_letter_code
_entity_poly.pdbx_strand_id
1 'polypeptide(L)' 'GKEIFVSNEVGWGVIPEQTPTREYMEKLAKINRELAQKADEVYLMVAGIANRIK' A
#
# COMPACT_ATOMS: atom_id res chain seq x y z
N GLY A 1 -8.65 16.68 9.85
CA GLY A 1 -7.62 17.67 9.46
C GLY A 1 -7.14 17.33 8.07
N LYS A 2 -6.09 17.98 7.53
CA LYS A 2 -5.37 17.38 6.39
C LYS A 2 -4.56 16.20 6.93
N GLU A 3 -5.09 15.00 6.78
CA GLU A 3 -4.47 13.76 7.24
C GLU A 3 -3.68 13.14 6.08
N ILE A 4 -2.47 12.66 6.39
CA ILE A 4 -1.59 11.98 5.43
C ILE A 4 -1.22 10.63 6.03
N PHE A 5 -1.54 9.57 5.29
CA PHE A 5 -1.15 8.21 5.63
C PHE A 5 -0.04 7.78 4.69
N VAL A 6 1.02 7.19 5.25
CA VAL A 6 2.11 6.60 4.47
C VAL A 6 2.13 5.11 4.76
N SER A 7 2.09 4.32 3.69
CA SER A 7 2.17 2.86 3.74
C SER A 7 3.05 2.35 2.60
N ASN A 8 3.48 1.10 2.69
CA ASN A 8 4.32 0.46 1.69
C ASN A 8 3.46 -0.42 0.75
N GLU A 9 3.84 -0.45 -0.52
CA GLU A 9 3.44 -1.51 -1.44
C GLU A 9 4.49 -2.62 -1.40
N VAL A 10 4.06 -3.84 -1.11
CA VAL A 10 4.95 -5.01 -0.93
C VAL A 10 4.58 -6.16 -1.88
N GLY A 11 3.43 -6.08 -2.56
CA GLY A 11 2.88 -7.15 -3.39
C GLY A 11 3.51 -7.34 -4.78
N TRP A 12 4.54 -6.56 -5.14
CA TRP A 12 5.21 -6.65 -6.44
C TRP A 12 6.42 -7.60 -6.46
N GLY A 13 6.77 -8.18 -5.31
CA GLY A 13 7.85 -9.15 -5.20
C GLY A 13 7.43 -10.59 -5.48
N VAL A 14 8.32 -11.52 -5.14
CA VAL A 14 8.04 -12.96 -5.16
C VAL A 14 7.09 -13.31 -4.01
N ILE A 15 6.21 -14.29 -4.23
CA ILE A 15 5.33 -14.82 -3.20
C ILE A 15 6.19 -15.42 -2.06
N PRO A 16 6.03 -14.99 -0.80
CA PRO A 16 6.79 -15.54 0.31
C PRO A 16 6.47 -17.02 0.55
N GLU A 17 7.49 -17.81 0.89
CA GLU A 17 7.33 -19.21 1.29
C GLU A 17 6.73 -19.35 2.70
N GLN A 18 7.02 -18.41 3.59
CA GLN A 18 6.57 -18.44 4.97
C GLN A 18 5.14 -17.92 5.12
N THR A 19 4.27 -18.71 5.75
CA THR A 19 2.86 -18.34 6.01
C THR A 19 2.71 -17.00 6.75
N PRO A 20 3.46 -16.70 7.83
CA PRO A 20 3.32 -15.41 8.53
C PRO A 20 3.59 -14.21 7.63
N THR A 21 4.55 -14.33 6.70
CA THR A 21 4.87 -13.26 5.75
C THR A 21 3.74 -13.06 4.74
N ARG A 22 3.15 -14.14 4.21
CA ARG A 22 1.98 -14.05 3.34
C ARG A 22 0.80 -13.38 4.04
N GLU A 23 0.48 -13.80 5.27
CA GLU A 23 -0.62 -13.20 6.04
C GLU A 23 -0.39 -11.72 6.31
N TYR A 24 0.86 -11.32 6.59
CA TYR A 24 1.20 -9.90 6.74
C TYR A 24 0.92 -9.12 5.44
N MET A 25 1.39 -9.62 4.29
CA MET A 25 1.17 -8.97 2.99
C MET A 25 -0.30 -8.87 2.64
N GLU A 26 -1.09 -9.92 2.88
CA GLU A 26 -2.53 -9.94 2.65
C GLU A 26 -3.26 -8.90 3.51
N LYS A 27 -2.91 -8.81 4.80
CA LYS A 27 -3.49 -7.82 5.72
C LYS A 27 -3.10 -6.40 5.31
N LEU A 28 -1.83 -6.17 4.96
CA LEU A 28 -1.37 -4.85 4.52
C LEU A 28 -2.05 -4.42 3.22
N ALA A 29 -2.19 -5.32 2.24
CA ALA A 29 -2.90 -5.05 0.99
C ALA A 29 -4.37 -4.70 1.24
N LYS A 30 -5.04 -5.40 2.16
CA LYS A 30 -6.41 -5.09 2.57
C LYS A 30 -6.51 -3.68 3.16
N ILE A 31 -5.62 -3.33 4.10
CA ILE A 31 -5.60 -2.01 4.74
C ILE A 31 -5.32 -0.91 3.70
N ASN A 32 -4.32 -1.09 2.84
CA ASN A 32 -3.97 -0.13 1.79
C ASN A 32 -5.16 0.15 0.85
N ARG A 33 -5.88 -0.90 0.44
CA ARG A 33 -7.08 -0.75 -0.40
C ARG A 33 -8.21 -0.01 0.32
N GLU A 34 -8.45 -0.32 1.60
CA GLU A 34 -9.47 0.37 2.40
C GLU A 34 -9.13 1.86 2.61
N LEU A 35 -7.86 2.19 2.84
CA LEU A 35 -7.39 3.58 2.94
C LEU A 35 -7.53 4.30 1.60
N ALA A 36 -7.09 3.69 0.50
CA ALA A 36 -7.17 4.27 -0.85
C ALA A 36 -8.62 4.55 -1.29
N GLN A 37 -9.58 3.70 -0.88
CA GLN A 37 -11.00 3.93 -1.13
C GLN A 37 -11.53 5.17 -0.42
N LYS A 38 -11.07 5.44 0.81
CA LYS A 38 -11.52 6.56 1.65
C LYS A 38 -10.76 7.86 1.40
N ALA A 39 -9.52 7.78 0.93
CA ALA A 39 -8.67 8.95 0.69
C ALA A 39 -9.16 9.78 -0.51
N ASP A 40 -9.04 11.11 -0.44
CA ASP A 40 -9.33 12.00 -1.56
C ASP A 40 -8.29 11.87 -2.69
N GLU A 41 -7.03 11.67 -2.33
CA GLU A 41 -5.90 11.51 -3.25
C GLU A 41 -5.05 10.30 -2.85
N VAL A 42 -4.51 9.59 -3.84
CA VAL A 42 -3.60 8.46 -3.61
C VAL A 42 -2.40 8.58 -4.53
N TYR A 43 -1.21 8.49 -3.93
CA TYR A 43 0.07 8.61 -4.61
C TYR A 43 0.89 7.34 -4.45
N LEU A 44 1.40 6.84 -5.57
CA LEU A 44 2.45 5.85 -5.62
C LEU A 44 3.80 6.58 -5.78
N MET A 45 4.69 6.43 -4.81
CA MET A 45 6.04 7.01 -4.84
C MET A 45 7.04 6.01 -5.43
N VAL A 46 7.72 6.38 -6.52
CA VAL A 46 8.77 5.56 -7.15
C VAL A 46 10.01 6.42 -7.39
N ALA A 47 11.16 6.03 -6.82
CA ALA A 47 12.41 6.79 -6.94
C ALA A 47 12.27 8.29 -6.57
N GLY A 48 11.43 8.61 -5.58
CA GLY A 48 11.13 10.00 -5.18
C GLY A 48 10.11 10.73 -6.08
N ILE A 49 9.64 10.10 -7.15
CA ILE A 49 8.66 10.65 -8.09
C ILE A 49 7.25 10.23 -7.66
N ALA A 50 6.37 11.20 -7.49
CA ALA A 50 4.98 10.98 -7.13
C ALA A 50 4.14 10.68 -8.38
N ASN A 51 3.44 9.54 -8.37
CA ASN A 51 2.48 9.15 -9.40
C ASN A 51 1.08 9.17 -8.77
N ARG A 52 0.24 10.12 -9.16
CA ARG A 52 -1.14 10.19 -8.68
C ARG A 52 -1.98 9.11 -9.36
N ILE A 53 -2.61 8.26 -8.56
CA ILE A 53 -3.45 7.14 -9.03
C ILE A 53 -4.92 7.29 -8.62
N LYS A 54 -5.23 8.26 -7.76
CA LYS A 54 -6.57 8.76 -7.43
C LYS A 54 -6.46 10.24 -7.07
#